data_AF-A0A519DD41-F1
#
_entry.id   AF-A0A519DD41-F1
#
_cell.length_a   1.000
_cell.length_b   1.000
_cell.length_c   1.000
_cell.angle_alpha   90.00
_cell.angle_beta   90.00
_cell.angle_gamma   90.00
#
_symmetry.space_group_name_H-M   'P 1'
#
loop_
_entity.id
_entity.type
_entity.pdbx_description
1 polymer ?
#
loop_
_entity_poly.entity_id
_entity_poly.type
_entity_poly.pdbx_seq_one_letter_code
_entity_poly.pdbx_strand_id
1 'polypeptide(L)'
;MRDIAIPSDSSTSKKLLRWILNNRGIDPKTIEMGPDISSMLESCDGALLIGDRALSAASRNPENVQLDLGADWTRITGLPMVFGVFATRKDSPRDIVLRARNDMLEQYSKFKQDEEWRNEVIMATSLNSGLSESRISEYFSREVENILDTEAIKGLELFLHEACGMEAAVEWVRLD
;
A
#
# COMPACT_ATOMS: atom_id res chain seq x y z
N MET A 1 -23.19 8.29 -4.21
CA MET A 1 -22.34 7.25 -4.84
C MET A 1 -23.05 5.92 -4.66
N ARG A 2 -23.47 5.29 -5.74
CA ARG A 2 -24.25 4.04 -5.76
C ARG A 2 -23.35 2.83 -5.82
N ASP A 3 -22.30 2.89 -6.63
CA ASP A 3 -21.37 1.81 -6.88
C ASP A 3 -19.92 2.30 -6.96
N ILE A 4 -19.01 1.37 -6.67
CA ILE A 4 -17.57 1.56 -6.80
C ILE A 4 -16.99 0.38 -7.56
N ALA A 5 -16.28 0.67 -8.65
CA ALA A 5 -15.46 -0.30 -9.33
C ALA A 5 -14.23 -0.61 -8.47
N ILE A 6 -13.97 -1.89 -8.21
CA ILE A 6 -12.82 -2.36 -7.43
C ILE A 6 -11.91 -3.23 -8.31
N PRO A 7 -10.58 -3.11 -8.17
CA PRO A 7 -9.67 -3.82 -9.04
C PRO A 7 -9.55 -5.27 -8.61
N SER A 8 -9.39 -6.17 -9.57
CA SER A 8 -9.28 -7.61 -9.30
C SER A 8 -7.96 -8.01 -8.63
N ASP A 9 -6.92 -7.19 -8.77
CA ASP A 9 -5.55 -7.46 -8.36
C ASP A 9 -5.18 -6.95 -6.95
N SER A 10 -6.15 -6.55 -6.10
CA SER A 10 -5.86 -6.04 -4.74
C SER A 10 -6.77 -6.58 -3.65
N SER A 11 -6.30 -7.52 -2.83
CA SER A 11 -7.06 -7.99 -1.66
C SER A 11 -7.08 -6.96 -0.52
N THR A 12 -5.93 -6.38 -0.16
CA THR A 12 -5.78 -5.46 0.96
C THR A 12 -6.60 -4.18 0.78
N SER A 13 -6.46 -3.48 -0.35
CA SER A 13 -7.15 -2.20 -0.56
C SER A 13 -8.66 -2.37 -0.70
N LYS A 14 -9.13 -3.50 -1.26
CA LYS A 14 -10.57 -3.85 -1.27
C LYS A 14 -11.14 -3.97 0.14
N LYS A 15 -10.42 -4.63 1.04
CA LYS A 15 -10.81 -4.78 2.45
C LYS A 15 -10.78 -3.45 3.20
N LEU A 16 -9.70 -2.69 3.04
CA LEU A 16 -9.54 -1.38 3.68
C LEU A 16 -10.63 -0.39 3.25
N LEU A 17 -10.91 -0.30 1.95
CA LEU A 17 -11.98 0.56 1.44
C LEU A 17 -13.33 0.22 2.09
N ARG A 18 -13.71 -1.07 2.11
CA ARG A 18 -14.98 -1.51 2.74
C ARG A 18 -15.01 -1.15 4.22
N TRP A 19 -13.91 -1.36 4.94
CA TRP A 19 -13.81 -1.01 6.36
C TRP A 19 -13.98 0.50 6.58
N ILE A 20 -13.31 1.36 5.79
CA ILE A 20 -13.43 2.82 5.87
C ILE A 20 -14.87 3.26 5.58
N LEU A 21 -15.49 2.73 4.52
CA LEU A 21 -16.86 3.08 4.13
C LEU A 21 -17.87 2.69 5.21
N ASN A 22 -17.73 1.50 5.80
CA ASN A 22 -18.57 1.05 6.91
C ASN A 22 -18.42 1.97 8.14
N ASN A 23 -17.21 2.39 8.48
CA ASN A 23 -16.97 3.35 9.57
C ASN A 23 -17.61 4.72 9.32
N ARG A 24 -17.88 5.06 8.05
CA ARG A 24 -18.61 6.27 7.65
C ARG A 24 -20.11 6.05 7.47
N GLY A 25 -20.63 4.84 7.68
CA GLY A 25 -22.03 4.49 7.44
C GLY A 25 -22.44 4.52 5.95
N ILE A 26 -21.49 4.29 5.03
CA ILE A 26 -21.71 4.28 3.59
C ILE A 26 -21.54 2.85 3.08
N ASP A 27 -22.50 2.33 2.31
CA ASP A 27 -22.48 0.96 1.77
C ASP A 27 -22.80 0.95 0.26
N PRO A 28 -21.85 1.36 -0.61
CA PRO A 28 -22.03 1.32 -2.05
C PRO A 28 -21.78 -0.10 -2.58
N LYS A 29 -22.47 -0.45 -3.67
CA LYS A 29 -22.24 -1.73 -4.34
C LYS A 29 -20.83 -1.78 -4.94
N THR A 30 -20.04 -2.79 -4.60
CA THR A 30 -18.72 -2.98 -5.23
C THR A 30 -18.81 -3.87 -6.46
N ILE A 31 -18.25 -3.45 -7.59
CA ILE A 31 -18.21 -4.19 -8.85
C ILE A 31 -16.76 -4.47 -9.22
N GLU A 32 -16.39 -5.74 -9.38
CA GLU A 32 -15.02 -6.10 -9.75
C GLU A 32 -14.79 -5.88 -11.25
N MET A 33 -13.74 -5.14 -11.58
CA MET A 33 -13.40 -4.76 -12.96
C MET A 33 -11.89 -4.84 -13.19
N GLY A 34 -11.47 -4.85 -14.45
CA GLY A 34 -10.07 -4.63 -14.82
C GLY A 34 -9.62 -3.23 -14.38
N PRO A 35 -8.32 -3.02 -14.07
CA PRO A 35 -7.82 -1.77 -13.49
C PRO A 35 -7.61 -0.68 -14.57
N ASP A 36 -8.67 -0.33 -15.30
CA ASP A 36 -8.71 0.79 -16.24
C ASP A 36 -9.69 1.85 -15.75
N ILE A 37 -9.17 3.02 -15.35
CA ILE A 37 -9.97 4.07 -14.72
C ILE A 37 -11.11 4.56 -15.61
N SER A 38 -10.89 4.69 -16.92
CA SER A 38 -11.91 5.18 -17.85
C SER A 38 -13.09 4.22 -17.90
N SER A 39 -12.85 2.93 -18.16
CA SER A 39 -13.88 1.90 -18.19
C SER A 39 -14.59 1.75 -16.83
N MET A 40 -13.83 1.88 -15.72
CA MET A 40 -14.37 1.83 -14.37
C MET A 40 -15.36 2.97 -14.08
N LEU A 41 -15.00 4.21 -14.45
CA LEU A 41 -15.84 5.39 -14.22
C LEU A 41 -16.98 5.55 -15.24
N GLU A 42 -16.89 4.90 -16.41
CA GLU A 42 -18.04 4.77 -17.32
C GLU A 42 -19.15 3.87 -16.72
N SER A 43 -18.76 2.89 -15.91
CA SER A 43 -19.68 1.88 -15.36
C SER A 43 -20.10 2.14 -13.92
N CYS A 44 -19.28 2.86 -13.14
CA CYS A 44 -19.49 3.09 -11.71
C CYS A 44 -19.29 4.56 -11.33
N ASP A 45 -19.94 4.99 -10.25
CA ASP A 45 -19.82 6.35 -9.69
C ASP A 45 -18.43 6.63 -9.07
N GLY A 46 -17.64 5.59 -8.80
CA GLY A 46 -16.28 5.70 -8.27
C GLY A 46 -15.40 4.51 -8.66
N ALA A 47 -14.08 4.68 -8.57
CA ALA A 47 -13.10 3.65 -8.90
C ALA A 47 -11.99 3.59 -7.83
N LEU A 48 -11.71 2.39 -7.32
CA LEU A 48 -10.54 2.12 -6.49
C LEU A 48 -9.36 1.77 -7.40
N LEU A 49 -8.25 2.50 -7.26
CA LEU A 49 -7.00 2.23 -7.96
C LEU A 49 -5.89 1.97 -6.94
N ILE A 50 -4.87 1.20 -7.35
CA ILE A 50 -3.67 0.94 -6.56
C ILE A 50 -2.40 1.04 -7.43
N GLY A 51 -1.24 1.14 -6.78
CA GLY A 51 0.07 1.17 -7.42
C GLY A 51 0.25 2.37 -8.37
N ASP A 52 1.08 2.19 -9.39
CA ASP A 52 1.45 3.24 -10.35
C ASP A 52 0.23 3.86 -11.05
N ARG A 53 -0.84 3.08 -11.25
CA ARG A 53 -2.10 3.58 -11.84
C ARG A 53 -2.77 4.61 -10.95
N ALA A 54 -2.78 4.38 -9.63
CA ALA A 54 -3.32 5.33 -8.67
C ALA A 54 -2.47 6.59 -8.63
N LEU A 55 -1.14 6.46 -8.56
CA LEU A 55 -0.21 7.60 -8.58
C LEU A 55 -0.38 8.43 -9.86
N SER A 56 -0.43 7.77 -11.02
CA SER A 56 -0.61 8.41 -12.32
C SER A 56 -1.98 9.10 -12.45
N ALA A 57 -3.05 8.47 -11.97
CA ALA A 57 -4.39 9.05 -12.02
C ALA A 57 -4.50 10.27 -11.09
N ALA A 58 -3.98 10.15 -9.85
CA ALA A 58 -3.96 11.23 -8.87
C ALA A 58 -3.13 12.43 -9.34
N SER A 59 -1.99 12.20 -10.01
CA SER A 59 -1.19 13.28 -10.57
C SER A 59 -1.85 13.96 -11.78
N ARG A 60 -2.62 13.24 -12.58
CA ARG A 60 -3.30 13.80 -13.77
C ARG A 60 -4.60 14.54 -13.44
N ASN A 61 -5.37 14.05 -12.47
CA ASN A 61 -6.68 14.60 -12.09
C ASN A 61 -6.81 14.63 -10.56
N PRO A 62 -6.02 15.45 -9.85
CA PRO A 62 -6.00 15.48 -8.39
C PRO A 62 -7.36 15.81 -7.77
N GLU A 63 -8.19 16.61 -8.45
CA GLU A 63 -9.55 16.96 -8.04
C GLU A 63 -10.52 15.77 -8.02
N ASN A 64 -10.20 14.69 -8.76
CA ASN A 64 -10.99 13.48 -8.78
C ASN A 64 -10.64 12.54 -7.62
N VAL A 65 -9.58 12.81 -6.85
CA VAL A 65 -9.19 12.01 -5.68
C VAL A 65 -10.12 12.33 -4.51
N GLN A 66 -11.09 11.45 -4.27
CA GLN A 66 -12.05 11.60 -3.17
C GLN A 66 -11.58 10.96 -1.85
N LEU A 67 -10.66 10.00 -1.94
CA LEU A 67 -10.25 9.17 -0.80
C LEU A 67 -8.82 8.66 -0.99
N ASP A 68 -7.95 8.98 -0.03
CA ASP A 68 -6.66 8.30 0.15
C ASP A 68 -6.84 7.29 1.29
N LEU A 69 -6.77 6.00 0.97
CA LEU A 69 -7.04 4.95 1.95
C LEU A 69 -6.04 4.94 3.13
N GLY A 70 -4.76 5.26 2.88
CA GLY A 70 -3.73 5.27 3.91
C GLY A 70 -3.88 6.47 4.85
N ALA A 71 -4.16 7.65 4.28
CA ALA A 71 -4.45 8.84 5.05
C ALA A 71 -5.74 8.69 5.86
N ASP A 72 -6.76 8.06 5.28
CA ASP A 72 -8.04 7.81 5.95
C ASP A 72 -7.93 6.83 7.10
N TRP A 73 -7.21 5.73 6.90
CA TRP A 73 -6.89 4.81 7.97
C TRP A 73 -6.20 5.53 9.13
N THR A 74 -5.16 6.32 8.83
CA THR A 74 -4.43 7.10 9.83
C THR A 74 -5.34 8.10 10.54
N ARG A 75 -6.26 8.75 9.82
CA ARG A 75 -7.21 9.70 10.42
C ARG A 75 -8.20 9.02 11.37
N ILE A 76 -8.66 7.81 11.05
CA ILE A 76 -9.64 7.07 11.87
C ILE A 76 -8.97 6.42 13.08
N THR A 77 -7.78 5.85 12.91
CA THR A 77 -7.14 4.99 13.91
C THR A 77 -6.01 5.67 14.68
N GLY A 78 -5.40 6.72 14.12
CA GLY A 78 -4.16 7.30 14.61
C GLY A 78 -2.90 6.47 14.30
N LEU A 79 -3.02 5.36 13.59
CA LEU A 79 -1.93 4.43 13.28
C LEU A 79 -1.60 4.43 11.79
N PRO A 80 -0.35 4.18 11.39
CA PRO A 80 0.01 4.01 9.98
C PRO A 80 -0.66 2.76 9.38
N MET A 81 -0.95 2.80 8.08
CA MET A 81 -1.50 1.65 7.35
C MET A 81 -0.36 0.81 6.76
N VAL A 82 -0.43 -0.52 6.93
CA VAL A 82 0.53 -1.47 6.32
C VAL A 82 -0.13 -2.21 5.16
N PHE A 83 0.29 -1.91 3.93
CA PHE A 83 -0.29 -2.52 2.72
C PHE A 83 0.32 -3.88 2.35
N GLY A 84 1.56 -4.15 2.77
CA GLY A 84 2.27 -5.38 2.48
C GLY A 84 3.43 -5.62 3.43
N VAL A 85 3.81 -6.89 3.56
CA VAL A 85 4.96 -7.35 4.36
C VAL A 85 5.74 -8.40 3.56
N PHE A 86 7.03 -8.50 3.83
CA PHE A 86 7.79 -9.68 3.43
C PHE A 86 7.53 -10.80 4.44
N ALA A 87 6.97 -11.91 3.98
CA ALA A 87 6.67 -13.09 4.78
C ALA A 87 7.45 -14.30 4.26
N THR A 88 7.74 -15.24 5.16
CA THR A 88 8.39 -16.51 4.83
C THR A 88 7.57 -17.67 5.36
N ARG A 89 7.78 -18.88 4.83
CA ARG A 89 7.15 -20.07 5.39
C ARG A 89 7.85 -20.42 6.70
N LYS A 90 7.10 -20.98 7.65
CA LYS A 90 7.62 -21.35 8.98
C LYS A 90 8.77 -22.37 8.91
N ASP A 91 8.81 -23.19 7.86
CA ASP A 91 9.81 -24.22 7.60
C ASP A 91 10.92 -23.78 6.63
N SER A 92 10.97 -22.49 6.28
CA SER A 92 12.06 -21.97 5.45
C SER A 92 13.41 -22.01 6.18
N PRO A 93 14.52 -22.36 5.50
CA PRO A 93 15.84 -22.39 6.14
C PRO A 93 16.25 -21.04 6.73
N ARG A 94 16.58 -21.02 8.03
CA ARG A 94 16.86 -19.79 8.78
C ARG A 94 18.01 -18.98 8.17
N ASP A 95 19.07 -19.64 7.70
CA ASP A 95 20.23 -18.99 7.09
C ASP A 95 19.88 -18.26 5.78
N ILE A 96 18.94 -18.79 4.99
CA ILE A 96 18.45 -18.17 3.76
C ILE A 96 17.60 -16.94 4.11
N VAL A 97 16.70 -17.08 5.09
CA VAL A 97 15.83 -15.98 5.54
C VAL A 97 16.67 -14.83 6.12
N LEU A 98 17.69 -15.14 6.92
CA LEU A 98 18.60 -14.14 7.48
C LEU A 98 19.38 -13.38 6.40
N ARG A 99 19.91 -14.10 5.40
CA ARG A 99 20.60 -13.46 4.26
C ARG A 99 19.67 -12.52 3.50
N ALA A 100 18.50 -13.00 3.08
CA ALA A 100 17.53 -12.18 2.36
C ALA A 100 17.09 -10.94 3.16
N ARG A 101 16.86 -11.10 4.48
CA ARG A 101 16.55 -9.97 5.37
C ARG A 101 17.69 -8.95 5.41
N ASN A 102 18.93 -9.41 5.58
CA ASN A 102 20.09 -8.52 5.67
C ASN A 102 20.31 -7.78 4.36
N ASP A 103 20.17 -8.45 3.21
CA ASP A 103 20.27 -7.84 1.89
C ASP A 103 19.22 -6.72 1.73
N MET A 104 17.95 -6.98 2.11
CA MET A 104 16.89 -5.97 2.05
C MET A 104 17.19 -4.75 2.95
N LEU A 105 17.65 -4.99 4.18
CA LEU A 105 17.99 -3.93 5.13
C LEU A 105 19.19 -3.10 4.66
N GLU A 106 20.21 -3.76 4.10
CA GLU A 106 21.38 -3.08 3.53
C GLU A 106 20.99 -2.21 2.34
N GLN A 107 20.19 -2.73 1.40
CA GLN A 107 19.73 -1.96 0.24
C GLN A 107 18.85 -0.77 0.67
N TYR A 108 17.97 -0.95 1.65
CA TYR A 108 17.15 0.14 2.16
C TYR A 108 17.99 1.21 2.88
N SER A 109 18.96 0.78 3.70
CA SER A 109 19.91 1.67 4.36
C SER A 109 20.72 2.47 3.33
N LYS A 110 21.21 1.80 2.28
CA LYS A 110 21.93 2.43 1.18
C LYS A 110 21.05 3.47 0.49
N PHE A 111 19.80 3.15 0.17
CA PHE A 111 18.86 4.10 -0.44
C PHE A 111 18.63 5.37 0.42
N LYS A 112 18.56 5.23 1.74
CA LYS A 112 18.38 6.40 2.63
C LYS A 112 19.67 7.23 2.76
N GLN A 113 20.86 6.62 2.74
CA GLN A 113 22.12 7.27 3.10
C GLN A 113 22.99 7.71 1.90
N ASP A 114 22.89 7.02 0.77
CA ASP A 114 23.68 7.24 -0.43
C ASP A 114 22.82 7.96 -1.49
N GLU A 115 23.19 9.21 -1.79
CA GLU A 115 22.47 10.04 -2.74
C GLU A 115 22.59 9.53 -4.19
N GLU A 116 23.76 9.03 -4.58
CA GLU A 116 23.98 8.51 -5.94
C GLU A 116 23.11 7.26 -6.16
N TRP A 117 23.14 6.34 -5.20
CA TRP A 117 22.30 5.14 -5.23
C TRP A 117 20.80 5.48 -5.20
N ARG A 118 20.39 6.44 -4.37
CA ARG A 118 18.99 6.89 -4.33
C ARG A 118 18.53 7.44 -5.68
N ASN A 119 19.36 8.26 -6.32
CA ASN A 119 19.05 8.84 -7.63
C ASN A 119 18.96 7.75 -8.71
N GLU A 120 19.82 6.74 -8.67
CA GLU A 120 19.74 5.57 -9.57
C GLU A 120 18.40 4.84 -9.43
N VAL A 121 17.96 4.57 -8.19
CA VAL A 121 16.67 3.93 -7.92
C VAL A 121 15.50 4.78 -8.39
N ILE A 122 15.53 6.11 -8.16
CA ILE A 122 14.50 7.04 -8.63
C ILE A 122 14.42 7.04 -10.15
N MET A 123 15.56 7.14 -10.84
CA MET A 123 15.63 7.13 -12.30
C MET A 123 15.10 5.81 -12.88
N ALA A 124 15.53 4.67 -12.35
CA ALA A 124 15.06 3.35 -12.80
C ALA A 124 13.54 3.18 -12.58
N THR A 125 13.03 3.64 -11.43
CA THR A 125 11.59 3.57 -11.13
C THR A 125 10.77 4.51 -12.02
N SER A 126 11.27 5.71 -12.29
CA SER A 126 10.68 6.67 -13.23
C SER A 126 10.53 6.06 -14.64
N LEU A 127 11.59 5.43 -15.15
CA LEU A 127 11.56 4.75 -16.45
C LEU A 127 10.54 3.60 -16.52
N ASN A 128 10.43 2.80 -15.46
CA ASN A 128 9.53 1.64 -15.43
C ASN A 128 8.06 2.02 -15.24
N SER A 129 7.77 3.03 -14.41
CA SER A 129 6.40 3.45 -14.08
C SER A 129 5.83 4.49 -15.06
N GLY A 130 6.70 5.22 -15.77
CA GLY A 130 6.31 6.37 -16.61
C GLY A 130 5.99 7.64 -15.81
N LEU A 131 6.21 7.65 -14.50
CA LEU A 131 6.07 8.83 -13.64
C LEU A 131 7.37 9.65 -13.66
N SER A 132 7.29 10.96 -13.46
CA SER A 132 8.50 11.80 -13.39
C SER A 132 9.35 11.45 -12.17
N GLU A 133 10.67 11.63 -12.29
CA GLU A 133 11.61 11.47 -11.18
C GLU A 133 11.22 12.32 -9.96
N SER A 134 10.71 13.54 -10.19
CA SER A 134 10.20 14.41 -9.12
C SER A 134 9.04 13.79 -8.35
N ARG A 135 8.09 13.15 -9.04
CA ARG A 135 6.94 12.48 -8.41
C ARG A 135 7.36 11.24 -7.65
N ILE A 136 8.27 10.45 -8.22
CA ILE A 136 8.85 9.26 -7.57
C ILE A 136 9.64 9.66 -6.31
N SER A 137 10.44 10.73 -6.40
CA SER A 137 11.17 11.28 -5.25
C SER A 137 10.22 11.72 -4.14
N GLU A 138 9.13 12.40 -4.46
CA GLU A 138 8.08 12.76 -3.49
C GLU A 138 7.44 11.52 -2.86
N TYR A 139 7.07 10.54 -3.68
CA TYR A 139 6.49 9.27 -3.22
C TYR A 139 7.39 8.56 -2.21
N PHE A 140 8.66 8.34 -2.56
CA PHE A 140 9.62 7.66 -1.68
C PHE A 140 10.06 8.45 -0.45
N SER A 141 9.93 9.78 -0.47
CA SER A 141 10.36 10.62 0.66
C SER A 141 9.24 10.93 1.65
N ARG A 142 7.97 10.86 1.22
CA ARG A 142 6.84 11.36 2.02
C ARG A 142 5.66 10.39 2.15
N GLU A 143 5.45 9.51 1.18
CA GLU A 143 4.20 8.74 1.06
C GLU A 143 4.37 7.26 1.40
N VAL A 144 5.56 6.70 1.23
CA VAL A 144 5.85 5.30 1.57
C VAL A 144 7.05 5.18 2.51
N GLU A 145 6.91 4.32 3.51
CA GLU A 145 7.98 3.92 4.42
C GLU A 145 8.08 2.39 4.38
N ASN A 146 9.30 1.87 4.17
CA ASN A 146 9.55 0.42 4.07
C ASN A 146 10.17 -0.15 5.35
N ILE A 147 9.86 0.48 6.49
CA ILE A 147 10.20 0.00 7.82
C ILE A 147 8.92 -0.43 8.53
N LEU A 148 8.97 -1.63 9.09
CA LEU A 148 7.91 -2.14 9.95
C LEU A 148 8.28 -1.88 11.42
N ASP A 149 8.04 -0.65 11.87
CA ASP A 149 8.31 -0.24 13.25
C ASP A 149 7.18 -0.65 14.22
N THR A 150 7.28 -0.22 15.48
CA THR A 150 6.30 -0.59 16.52
C THR A 150 4.90 -0.05 16.23
N GLU A 151 4.75 1.14 15.66
CA GLU A 151 3.44 1.71 15.33
C GLU A 151 2.86 1.05 14.08
N ALA A 152 3.71 0.73 13.10
CA ALA A 152 3.32 -0.05 11.92
C ALA A 152 2.85 -1.47 12.28
N ILE A 153 3.50 -2.13 13.25
CA ILE A 153 3.03 -3.42 13.78
C ILE A 153 1.63 -3.28 14.40
N LYS A 154 1.41 -2.27 15.25
CA LYS A 154 0.08 -2.01 15.84
C LYS A 154 -0.97 -1.73 14.77
N GLY A 155 -0.63 -0.93 13.77
CA GLY A 155 -1.51 -0.62 12.64
C GLY A 155 -1.89 -1.86 11.84
N LEU A 156 -0.91 -2.73 11.54
CA LEU A 156 -1.15 -4.01 10.88
C LEU A 156 -2.05 -4.93 11.71
N GLU A 157 -1.75 -5.11 13.00
CA GLU A 157 -2.54 -5.96 13.89
C GLU A 157 -3.99 -5.47 14.01
N LEU A 158 -4.18 -4.15 14.14
CA LEU A 158 -5.52 -3.55 14.16
C LEU A 158 -6.26 -3.79 12.84
N PHE A 159 -5.60 -3.63 11.68
CA PHE A 159 -6.21 -3.90 10.38
C PHE A 159 -6.61 -5.37 10.22
N LEU A 160 -5.73 -6.30 10.61
CA LEU A 160 -6.00 -7.73 10.54
C LEU A 160 -7.19 -8.12 11.43
N HIS A 161 -7.29 -7.54 12.62
CA HIS A 161 -8.43 -7.77 13.51
C HIS A 161 -9.72 -7.14 12.95
N GLU A 162 -9.75 -5.81 12.78
CA GLU A 162 -10.96 -5.04 12.52
C GLU A 162 -11.49 -5.18 11.09
N ALA A 163 -10.60 -5.22 10.08
CA ALA A 163 -11.00 -5.26 8.68
C ALA A 163 -11.00 -6.68 8.09
N CYS A 164 -10.11 -7.55 8.59
CA CYS A 164 -9.97 -8.91 8.08
C CYS A 164 -10.64 -9.97 8.96
N GLY A 165 -11.01 -9.66 10.22
CA GLY A 165 -11.65 -10.60 11.14
C GLY A 165 -10.69 -11.69 11.65
N MET A 166 -9.40 -11.38 11.72
CA MET A 166 -8.39 -12.30 12.23
C MET A 166 -8.38 -12.26 13.76
N GLU A 167 -8.81 -13.35 14.40
CA GLU A 167 -8.81 -13.49 15.86
C GLU A 167 -7.46 -13.93 16.43
N ALA A 168 -6.65 -14.64 15.63
CA ALA A 168 -5.35 -15.12 16.06
C ALA A 168 -4.31 -14.00 16.04
N ALA A 169 -3.39 -14.02 17.00
CA ALA A 169 -2.25 -13.09 17.01
C ALA A 169 -1.31 -13.36 15.83
N VAL A 170 -0.65 -12.30 15.34
CA VAL A 170 0.39 -12.42 14.31
C VAL A 170 1.62 -13.08 14.91
N GLU A 171 2.14 -14.09 14.22
CA GLU A 171 3.39 -14.74 14.61
C GLU A 171 4.58 -14.08 13.90
N TRP A 172 5.41 -13.38 14.68
CA TRP A 172 6.58 -12.70 14.19
C TRP A 172 7.81 -13.62 14.24
N VAL A 173 8.55 -13.70 13.12
CA VAL A 173 9.80 -14.47 13.07
C VAL A 173 10.83 -13.82 13.98
N ARG A 174 11.32 -14.59 14.95
CA ARG A 174 12.41 -14.20 15.86
C ARG A 174 13.75 -14.56 15.23
N LEU A 175 14.41 -13.56 14.67
CA LEU A 175 15.67 -13.67 13.91
C LEU A 175 16.89 -13.12 14.68
N ASP A 176 16.68 -12.75 15.94
CA ASP A 176 17.69 -12.45 16.96
C ASP A 176 18.61 -13.66 17.25
#